data_AF-A0A534V0X5-F1
#
_entry.id   AF-A0A534V0X5-F1
#
_cell.length_a   1.000
_cell.length_b   1.000
_cell.length_c   1.000
_cell.angle_alpha   90.00
_cell.angle_beta   90.00
_cell.angle_gamma   90.00
#
_symmetry.space_group_name_H-M   'P 1'
#
loop_
_entity.id
_entity.type
_entity.pdbx_description
1 polymer ?
#
loop_
_entity_poly.entity_id
_entity_poly.type
_entity_poly.pdbx_seq_one_letter_code
_entity_poly.pdbx_strand_id
1 'polypeptide(L)'
;MLGLGLAVSHAPSMFRGLEHWPLIHRVLTDGVPQPPEIERETPEVIQRYIDRIHLGFEALKQRLEAFKPDVLLVVGDDQAEVFTEANMPTYCLFTCAEVHGSINIGLIGEPEEENHITLR
;
A
#
# COMPACT_ATOMS: atom_id res chain seq x y z
N MET A 1 -12.23 -21.72 11.06
CA MET A 1 -11.07 -22.51 10.57
C MET A 1 -10.26 -21.60 9.66
N LEU A 2 -8.93 -21.59 9.75
CA LEU A 2 -8.09 -20.87 8.79
C LEU A 2 -7.97 -21.71 7.51
N GLY A 3 -8.25 -21.12 6.35
CA GLY A 3 -8.30 -21.86 5.07
C GLY A 3 -7.57 -21.22 3.89
N LEU A 4 -7.20 -19.94 3.99
CA LEU A 4 -6.40 -19.24 2.99
C LEU A 4 -5.46 -18.24 3.69
N GLY A 5 -4.20 -18.21 3.25
CA GLY A 5 -3.23 -17.19 3.63
C GLY A 5 -2.73 -16.48 2.37
N LEU A 6 -2.71 -15.15 2.38
CA LEU A 6 -2.20 -14.29 1.32
C LEU A 6 -1.23 -13.28 1.94
N ALA A 7 -0.25 -12.83 1.16
CA ALA A 7 0.67 -11.77 1.57
C ALA A 7 0.91 -10.84 0.38
N VAL A 8 0.99 -9.54 0.66
CA VAL A 8 1.27 -8.51 -0.33
C VAL A 8 1.94 -7.31 0.35
N SER A 9 2.72 -6.55 -0.41
CA SER A 9 3.21 -5.26 0.05
C SER A 9 2.05 -4.28 0.23
N HIS A 10 2.10 -3.46 1.28
CA HIS A 10 1.19 -2.35 1.52
C HIS A 10 1.86 -0.98 1.28
N ALA A 11 3.02 -0.95 0.63
CA ALA A 11 3.67 0.30 0.27
C ALA A 11 2.73 1.17 -0.60
N PRO A 12 2.45 2.43 -0.23
CA PRO A 12 1.46 3.25 -0.93
C PRO A 12 1.73 3.44 -2.43
N SER A 13 3.01 3.42 -2.83
CA SER A 13 3.45 3.52 -4.23
C SER A 13 2.92 2.41 -5.14
N MET A 14 2.54 1.26 -4.58
CA MET A 14 1.98 0.12 -5.33
C MET A 14 0.61 0.42 -5.95
N PHE A 15 -0.07 1.48 -5.50
CA PHE A 15 -1.42 1.84 -5.93
C PHE A 15 -1.47 3.10 -6.80
N ARG A 16 -0.32 3.57 -7.29
CA ARG A 16 -0.21 4.86 -7.99
C ARG A 16 0.17 4.70 -9.46
N GLY A 17 -0.38 5.61 -10.27
CA GLY A 17 -0.06 5.75 -11.69
C GLY A 17 1.33 6.34 -11.92
N LEU A 18 1.81 6.17 -13.15
CA LEU A 18 3.14 6.56 -13.64
C LEU A 18 3.49 8.03 -13.31
N GLU A 19 2.50 8.91 -13.34
CA GLU A 19 2.64 10.35 -13.06
C GLU A 19 3.17 10.66 -11.66
N HIS A 20 2.95 9.77 -10.68
CA HIS A 20 3.40 9.97 -9.29
C HIS A 20 4.80 9.40 -9.03
N TRP A 21 5.29 8.48 -9.88
CA TRP A 21 6.54 7.75 -9.65
C TRP A 21 7.78 8.64 -9.48
N PRO A 22 8.00 9.71 -10.29
CA PRO A 22 9.16 10.58 -10.11
C PRO A 22 9.20 11.27 -8.75
N LEU A 23 8.02 11.67 -8.24
CA LEU A 23 7.90 12.34 -6.95
C LEU A 23 8.12 11.35 -5.80
N ILE A 24 7.47 10.18 -5.87
CA ILE A 24 7.63 9.09 -4.91
C ILE A 24 9.11 8.66 -4.82
N HIS A 25 9.76 8.42 -5.97
CA HIS A 25 11.17 8.06 -6.01
C HIS A 25 12.05 9.12 -5.33
N ARG A 26 11.80 10.41 -5.63
CA ARG A 26 12.55 11.51 -5.00
C ARG A 26 12.44 11.49 -3.49
N VAL A 27 11.23 11.31 -2.95
CA VAL A 27 11.03 11.33 -1.50
C VAL A 27 11.60 10.08 -0.83
N LEU A 28 11.40 8.90 -1.42
CA LEU A 28 11.90 7.64 -0.85
C LEU A 28 13.42 7.51 -0.88
N THR A 29 14.07 8.13 -1.87
CA THR A 29 15.53 8.06 -2.00
C THR A 29 16.25 9.15 -1.22
N ASP A 30 15.59 10.27 -0.91
CA ASP A 30 16.13 11.38 -0.11
C ASP A 30 17.59 11.76 -0.46
N GLY A 31 17.89 11.80 -1.77
CA GLY A 31 19.23 12.14 -2.27
C GLY A 31 20.31 11.08 -2.08
N VAL A 32 19.96 9.88 -1.57
CA VAL A 32 20.85 8.72 -1.51
C VAL A 32 21.27 8.35 -2.94
N PRO A 33 22.58 8.14 -3.20
CA PRO A 33 23.07 7.74 -4.51
C PRO A 33 22.37 6.47 -5.02
N GLN A 34 21.81 6.56 -6.23
CA GLN A 34 21.11 5.44 -6.85
C GLN A 34 22.07 4.59 -7.70
N PRO A 35 21.79 3.30 -7.85
CA PRO A 35 22.56 2.43 -8.72
C PRO A 35 22.40 2.86 -10.19
N PRO A 36 23.43 2.70 -11.05
CA PRO A 36 23.39 3.13 -12.45
C PRO A 36 22.22 2.53 -13.26
N GLU A 37 21.71 1.38 -12.84
CA GLU A 37 20.56 0.69 -13.42
C GLU A 37 19.30 1.56 -13.49
N ILE A 38 19.17 2.56 -12.60
CA ILE A 38 18.03 3.48 -12.59
C ILE A 38 17.91 4.26 -13.90
N GLU A 39 19.02 4.50 -14.61
CA GLU A 39 19.02 5.19 -15.90
C GLU A 39 18.25 4.41 -16.99
N ARG A 40 18.00 3.11 -16.77
CA ARG A 40 17.25 2.25 -17.68
C ARG A 40 15.75 2.23 -17.39
N GLU A 41 15.30 2.82 -16.28
CA GLU A 41 13.89 2.88 -15.89
C GLU A 41 13.17 4.02 -16.63
N THR A 42 13.00 3.85 -17.95
CA THR A 42 12.20 4.77 -18.75
C THR A 42 10.72 4.73 -18.34
N PRO A 43 9.89 5.73 -18.70
CA PRO A 43 8.46 5.71 -18.42
C PRO A 43 7.76 4.43 -18.89
N GLU A 44 8.15 3.87 -20.04
CA GLU A 44 7.62 2.62 -20.57
C GLU A 44 8.02 1.41 -19.72
N VAL A 45 9.24 1.42 -19.16
CA VAL A 45 9.71 0.36 -18.25
C VAL A 45 8.97 0.43 -16.93
N ILE A 46 8.79 1.62 -16.36
CA ILE A 46 8.04 1.83 -15.12
C ILE A 46 6.57 1.42 -15.31
N GLN A 47 5.96 1.78 -16.43
CA GLN A 47 4.59 1.36 -16.74
C GLN A 47 4.46 -0.16 -16.75
N ARG A 48 5.44 -0.89 -17.32
CA ARG A 48 5.45 -2.35 -17.27
C ARG A 48 5.56 -2.91 -15.84
N TYR A 49 6.22 -2.20 -14.93
CA TYR A 49 6.27 -2.59 -13.52
C TYR A 49 4.91 -2.39 -12.85
N ILE A 50 4.24 -1.27 -13.11
CA ILE A 50 2.87 -0.99 -12.64
C ILE A 50 1.91 -2.06 -13.15
N ASP A 51 1.96 -2.40 -14.44
CA ASP A 51 1.10 -3.43 -15.03
C ASP A 51 1.32 -4.79 -14.34
N ARG A 52 2.57 -5.14 -14.02
CA ARG A 52 2.90 -6.37 -13.30
C ARG A 52 2.35 -6.36 -11.86
N ILE A 53 2.37 -5.21 -11.20
CA ILE A 53 1.77 -5.03 -9.86
C ILE A 53 0.26 -5.29 -9.95
N HIS A 54 -0.43 -4.68 -10.91
CA HIS A 54 -1.87 -4.89 -11.11
C HIS A 54 -2.22 -6.35 -11.39
N LEU A 55 -1.43 -7.05 -12.23
CA LEU A 55 -1.62 -8.48 -12.49
C LEU A 55 -1.47 -9.32 -11.20
N GLY A 56 -0.52 -8.96 -10.32
CA GLY A 56 -0.35 -9.60 -9.03
C GLY A 56 -1.58 -9.43 -8.12
N PHE A 57 -2.09 -8.20 -8.01
CA PHE A 57 -3.30 -7.92 -7.23
C PHE A 57 -4.54 -8.63 -7.80
N GLU A 58 -4.68 -8.70 -9.12
CA GLU A 58 -5.78 -9.43 -9.75
C GLU A 58 -5.75 -10.92 -9.40
N ALA A 59 -4.57 -11.54 -9.36
CA ALA A 59 -4.44 -12.93 -8.92
C ALA A 59 -4.85 -13.13 -7.45
N LEU A 60 -4.48 -12.20 -6.55
CA LEU A 60 -4.89 -12.25 -5.15
C LEU A 60 -6.40 -12.08 -4.98
N LYS A 61 -7.00 -11.14 -5.72
CA LYS A 61 -8.43 -10.90 -5.77
C LYS A 61 -9.19 -12.16 -6.18
N GLN A 62 -8.77 -12.82 -7.26
CA GLN A 62 -9.38 -14.06 -7.73
C GLN A 62 -9.32 -15.18 -6.68
N ARG A 63 -8.22 -15.29 -5.92
CA ARG A 63 -8.10 -16.25 -4.81
C ARG A 63 -9.09 -15.95 -3.69
N LEU A 64 -9.23 -14.68 -3.32
CA LEU A 64 -10.17 -14.25 -2.27
C LEU A 64 -11.63 -14.49 -2.69
N GLU A 65 -11.99 -14.12 -3.92
CA GLU A 65 -13.33 -14.33 -4.49
C GLU A 65 -13.69 -15.82 -4.64
N ALA A 66 -12.72 -16.67 -4.96
CA ALA A 66 -12.91 -18.11 -5.03
C ALA A 66 -13.07 -18.74 -3.63
N PHE A 67 -12.28 -18.28 -2.65
CA PHE A 67 -12.32 -18.82 -1.29
C PHE A 67 -13.56 -18.39 -0.50
N LYS A 68 -14.10 -17.19 -0.76
CA LYS A 68 -15.31 -16.64 -0.13
C LYS A 68 -15.27 -16.73 1.41
N PRO A 69 -14.29 -16.10 2.06
CA PRO A 69 -14.21 -16.15 3.51
C PRO A 69 -15.38 -15.41 4.17
N ASP A 70 -15.89 -15.94 5.28
CA ASP A 70 -16.81 -15.20 6.16
C ASP A 70 -16.09 -14.06 6.91
N VAL A 71 -14.77 -14.22 7.14
CA VAL A 71 -13.93 -13.27 7.87
C VAL A 71 -12.56 -13.15 7.19
N LEU A 72 -12.12 -11.91 6.93
CA LEU A 72 -10.75 -11.58 6.52
C LEU A 72 -10.01 -10.94 7.70
N LEU A 73 -8.95 -11.61 8.18
CA LEU A 73 -8.04 -11.03 9.16
C LEU A 73 -6.86 -10.37 8.43
N VAL A 74 -6.74 -9.05 8.55
CA VAL A 74 -5.63 -8.28 7.97
C VAL A 74 -4.60 -8.01 9.08
N VAL A 75 -3.33 -8.30 8.77
CA VAL A 75 -2.20 -8.02 9.66
C VAL A 75 -1.29 -7.05 8.95
N GLY A 76 -0.99 -5.93 9.61
CA GLY A 76 -0.09 -4.88 9.13
C GLY A 76 0.51 -4.12 10.31
N ASP A 77 1.30 -3.11 10.00
CA ASP A 77 1.79 -2.13 10.96
C ASP A 77 1.05 -0.79 10.81
N ASP A 78 1.35 0.11 11.73
CA ASP A 78 0.94 1.51 11.70
C ASP A 78 2.17 2.36 11.39
N GLN A 79 2.07 3.30 10.45
CA GLN A 79 3.20 4.12 10.01
C GLN A 79 3.26 5.46 10.77
N ALA A 80 2.95 5.41 12.08
CA ALA A 80 2.75 6.56 12.97
C ALA A 80 1.53 7.43 12.62
N GLU A 81 0.48 6.78 12.13
CA GLU A 81 -0.77 7.43 11.69
C GLU A 81 -1.80 7.45 12.82
N VAL A 82 -1.95 6.32 13.52
CA VAL A 82 -2.88 6.14 14.64
C VAL A 82 -2.14 6.08 15.97
N PHE A 83 -0.95 5.47 15.99
CA PHE A 83 -0.14 5.34 17.19
C PHE A 83 0.98 6.38 17.20
N THR A 84 1.35 6.80 18.41
CA THR A 84 2.45 7.76 18.62
C THR A 84 3.40 7.20 19.66
N GLU A 85 4.54 7.86 19.87
CA GLU A 85 5.48 7.49 20.93
C GLU A 85 4.85 7.46 22.33
N ALA A 86 3.76 8.20 22.55
CA ALA A 86 3.02 8.18 23.81
C ALA A 86 2.25 6.85 24.03
N ASN A 87 1.91 6.13 22.97
CA ASN A 87 1.21 4.85 23.04
C ASN A 87 1.47 4.02 21.77
N MET A 88 2.48 3.14 21.85
CA MET A 88 2.92 2.29 20.74
C MET A 88 2.87 0.81 21.17
N PRO A 89 1.69 0.17 21.09
CA PRO A 89 1.54 -1.20 21.55
C PRO A 89 2.28 -2.19 20.63
N THR A 90 2.77 -3.30 21.19
CA THR A 90 3.35 -4.40 20.38
C THR A 90 2.31 -5.08 19.51
N TYR A 91 1.07 -5.16 20.00
CA TYR A 91 -0.07 -5.70 19.26
C TYR A 91 -1.29 -4.83 19.54
N CYS A 92 -2.04 -4.50 18.48
CA CYS A 92 -3.36 -3.91 18.57
C CYS A 92 -4.35 -4.73 17.73
N LEU A 93 -5.53 -4.98 18.27
CA LEU A 93 -6.64 -5.60 17.54
C LEU A 93 -7.75 -4.58 17.37
N PHE A 94 -8.03 -4.23 16.13
CA PHE A 94 -9.15 -3.37 15.78
C PHE A 94 -10.44 -4.21 15.69
N THR A 95 -11.49 -3.80 16.41
CA THR A 95 -12.77 -4.53 16.47
C THR A 95 -13.99 -3.64 16.22
N CYS A 96 -13.79 -2.41 15.72
CA CYS A 96 -14.91 -1.53 15.39
C CYS A 96 -15.58 -1.97 14.08
N ALA A 97 -16.79 -1.46 13.85
CA ALA A 97 -17.63 -1.83 12.71
C ALA A 97 -17.16 -1.21 11.38
N GLU A 98 -16.39 -0.12 11.42
CA GLU A 98 -15.93 0.58 10.22
C GLU A 98 -14.46 0.95 10.40
N VAL A 99 -13.69 0.90 9.31
CA VAL A 99 -12.34 1.47 9.24
C VAL A 99 -12.30 2.50 8.11
N HIS A 100 -11.61 3.60 8.35
CA HIS A 100 -11.48 4.71 7.40
C HIS A 100 -10.00 4.96 7.11
N GLY A 101 -9.70 5.38 5.90
CA GLY A 101 -8.37 5.81 5.50
C GLY A 101 -8.42 6.57 4.17
N SER A 102 -7.35 7.27 3.84
CA SER A 102 -7.21 7.96 2.55
C SER A 102 -6.40 7.12 1.56
N ILE A 103 -6.66 7.29 0.27
CA ILE A 103 -5.78 6.80 -0.80
C ILE A 103 -4.68 7.81 -1.18
N ASN A 104 -4.72 9.00 -0.58
CA ASN A 104 -3.68 10.01 -0.73
C ASN A 104 -2.42 9.60 0.03
N ILE A 105 -1.27 10.07 -0.45
CA ILE A 105 0.03 9.78 0.14
C ILE A 105 0.60 11.05 0.76
N GLY A 106 0.52 11.15 2.09
CA GLY A 106 1.08 12.28 2.85
C GLY A 106 2.57 12.49 2.59
N LEU A 107 3.33 11.41 2.36
CA LEU A 107 4.77 11.45 2.05
C LEU A 107 5.11 12.32 0.82
N ILE A 108 4.21 12.42 -0.16
CA ILE A 108 4.38 13.28 -1.34
C ILE A 108 3.57 14.58 -1.26
N GLY A 109 3.04 14.91 -0.08
CA GLY A 109 2.34 16.15 0.21
C GLY A 109 0.87 16.19 -0.22
N GLU A 110 0.24 15.04 -0.46
CA GLU A 110 -1.19 14.98 -0.73
C GLU A 110 -2.01 15.13 0.56
N PRO A 111 -3.15 15.85 0.55
CA PRO A 111 -3.96 16.07 1.74
C PRO A 111 -4.67 14.79 2.18
N GLU A 112 -4.35 14.28 3.36
CA GLU A 112 -4.91 13.02 3.87
C GLU A 112 -6.40 13.13 4.19
N GLU A 113 -6.92 14.33 4.46
CA GLU A 113 -8.35 14.58 4.69
C GLU A 113 -9.23 14.40 3.45
N GLU A 114 -8.63 14.26 2.26
CA GLU A 114 -9.34 14.03 0.99
C GLU A 114 -9.33 12.54 0.58
N ASN A 115 -10.15 12.17 -0.40
CA ASN A 115 -10.19 10.83 -1.00
C ASN A 115 -10.33 9.67 0.02
N HIS A 116 -11.09 9.89 1.08
CA HIS A 116 -11.36 8.88 2.11
C HIS A 116 -12.19 7.71 1.59
N ILE A 117 -11.75 6.50 1.94
CA ILE A 117 -12.47 5.24 1.79
C ILE A 117 -12.93 4.78 3.16
N THR A 118 -14.16 4.26 3.21
CA THR A 118 -14.70 3.58 4.39
C THR A 118 -14.97 2.12 4.04
N LEU A 119 -14.38 1.20 4.79
CA LEU A 119 -14.68 -0.22 4.72
C LEU A 119 -15.62 -0.59 5.85
N ARG A 120 -16.65 -1.38 5.52
CA ARG A 120 -17.70 -1.88 6.41
C ARG A 120 -17.77 -3.40 6.33
#